data_AF-A0AAU6AXF9-F1
#
_entry.id   AF-A0AAU6AXF9-F1
#
_cell.length_a   1.000
_cell.length_b   1.000
_cell.length_c   1.000
_cell.angle_alpha   90.00
_cell.angle_beta   90.00
_cell.angle_gamma   90.00
#
_symmetry.space_group_name_H-M   'P 1'
#
loop_
_entity.id
_entity.type
_entity.pdbx_description
1 polymer ?
#
loop_
_entity_poly.entity_id
_entity_poly.type
_entity_poly.pdbx_seq_one_letter_code
_entity_poly.pdbx_strand_id
1 'polypeptide(L)'
;MVDPNARAAVEHAFQRGALVVAAVGNNGNTGNSANYPASFPGVVAVSGIDSGNQFWPSSASGPHTTLAAPGVDIRSANDHGGYLHGDGTSYAAPT
;
A
#
# COMPACT_ATOMS: atom_id res chain seq x y z
N MET A 1 -1.45 -13.07 -11.88
CA MET A 1 -0.23 -13.91 -11.92
C MET A 1 0.89 -13.06 -11.35
N VAL A 2 1.72 -13.61 -10.46
CA VAL A 2 2.84 -12.85 -9.88
C VAL A 2 3.95 -12.71 -10.92
N ASP A 3 4.45 -11.50 -11.14
CA ASP A 3 5.63 -11.29 -11.99
C ASP A 3 6.88 -11.85 -11.28
N PRO A 4 7.57 -12.86 -11.85
CA PRO A 4 8.79 -13.41 -11.25
C PRO A 4 9.91 -12.36 -11.09
N ASN A 5 9.95 -11.34 -11.95
CA ASN A 5 10.93 -10.25 -11.83
C ASN A 5 10.65 -9.37 -10.61
N ALA A 6 9.37 -9.14 -10.28
CA ALA A 6 8.99 -8.35 -9.11
C ALA A 6 9.44 -9.03 -7.81
N ARG A 7 9.31 -10.36 -7.73
CA ARG A 7 9.78 -11.12 -6.56
C ARG A 7 11.31 -11.05 -6.42
N ALA A 8 12.05 -11.28 -7.51
CA ALA A 8 13.50 -11.22 -7.50
C ALA A 8 14.02 -9.83 -7.12
N ALA A 9 13.35 -8.76 -7.58
CA ALA A 9 13.70 -7.38 -7.22
C ALA A 9 13.50 -7.10 -5.72
N VAL A 10 12.41 -7.58 -5.13
CA VAL A 10 12.14 -7.43 -3.68
C VAL A 10 13.15 -8.22 -2.85
N GLU A 11 13.44 -9.46 -3.24
CA GLU A 11 14.47 -10.29 -2.58
C GLU A 11 15.86 -9.62 -2.66
N HIS A 12 16.22 -9.05 -3.81
CA HIS A 12 17.46 -8.29 -3.97
C HIS A 12 17.50 -7.06 -3.06
N ALA A 13 16.39 -6.32 -2.92
CA ALA A 13 16.31 -5.18 -2.00
C ALA A 13 16.56 -5.61 -0.55
N PHE A 14 15.96 -6.71 -0.10
CA PHE A 14 16.19 -7.26 1.23
C PHE A 14 17.64 -7.68 1.46
N GLN A 15 18.28 -8.33 0.48
CA GLN A 15 19.70 -8.71 0.58
C GLN A 15 20.65 -7.50 0.72
N ARG A 16 20.20 -6.31 0.31
CA ARG A 16 20.93 -5.05 0.47
C ARG A 16 20.55 -4.28 1.74
N GLY A 17 19.71 -4.86 2.61
CA GLY A 17 19.26 -4.23 3.84
C GLY A 17 18.19 -3.15 3.65
N ALA A 18 17.55 -3.08 2.47
CA ALA A 18 16.46 -2.16 2.24
C ALA A 18 15.15 -2.68 2.85
N LEU A 19 14.37 -1.78 3.44
CA LEU A 19 12.98 -2.03 3.81
C LEU A 19 12.09 -1.78 2.60
N VAL A 20 11.21 -2.73 2.30
CA VAL A 20 10.21 -2.58 1.23
C VAL A 20 8.85 -2.36 1.87
N VAL A 21 8.22 -1.23 1.55
CA VAL A 21 6.87 -0.85 1.98
C VAL A 21 5.97 -0.78 0.75
N ALA A 22 4.77 -1.36 0.83
CA ALA A 22 3.87 -1.41 -0.31
C ALA A 22 2.40 -1.30 0.09
N ALA A 23 1.63 -0.63 -0.78
CA ALA A 23 0.19 -0.52 -0.69
C ALA A 23 -0.50 -1.88 -0.93
N VAL A 24 -1.43 -2.26 -0.06
CA VAL A 24 -2.21 -3.50 -0.20
C VAL A 24 -3.22 -3.48 -1.36
N GLY A 25 -3.54 -2.31 -1.90
CA GLY A 25 -4.43 -2.11 -3.03
C GLY A 25 -5.83 -1.60 -2.65
N ASN A 26 -6.60 -1.20 -3.67
CA ASN A 26 -7.87 -0.48 -3.52
C ASN A 26 -9.09 -1.30 -3.96
N ASN A 27 -9.02 -2.62 -3.75
CA ASN A 27 -9.99 -3.63 -4.17
C ASN A 27 -10.65 -4.33 -2.96
N GLY A 28 -10.72 -3.64 -1.81
CA GLY A 28 -11.32 -4.19 -0.59
C GLY A 28 -12.79 -4.55 -0.74
N ASN A 29 -13.53 -3.76 -1.51
CA ASN A 29 -14.94 -3.98 -1.84
C ASN A 29 -15.17 -5.05 -2.92
N THR A 30 -14.13 -5.53 -3.60
CA THR A 30 -14.22 -6.55 -4.67
C THR A 30 -13.54 -7.87 -4.28
N GLY A 31 -13.37 -8.11 -2.98
CA GLY A 31 -12.96 -9.40 -2.44
C GLY A 31 -11.52 -9.49 -1.94
N ASN A 32 -10.84 -8.35 -1.75
CA ASN A 32 -9.50 -8.31 -1.15
C ASN A 32 -8.47 -9.19 -1.87
N SER A 33 -8.52 -9.25 -3.20
CA SER A 33 -7.53 -10.04 -3.96
C SER A 33 -6.10 -9.58 -3.65
N ALA A 34 -5.22 -10.54 -3.42
CA ALA A 34 -3.81 -10.29 -3.10
C ALA A 34 -3.13 -9.42 -4.17
N ASN A 35 -2.57 -8.30 -3.74
CA ASN A 35 -1.75 -7.44 -4.60
C ASN A 35 -0.27 -7.62 -4.25
N TYR A 36 0.54 -7.62 -5.30
CA TYR A 36 1.99 -7.74 -5.20
C TYR A 36 2.61 -6.39 -5.58
N PRO A 37 3.67 -5.94 -4.88
CA PRO A 37 4.51 -6.71 -3.96
C PRO A 37 4.03 -6.82 -2.50
N ALA A 38 2.95 -6.14 -2.09
CA ALA A 38 2.50 -6.13 -0.69
C ALA A 38 2.23 -7.52 -0.09
N SER A 39 1.85 -8.50 -0.91
CA SER A 39 1.63 -9.88 -0.46
C SER A 39 2.90 -10.74 -0.39
N PHE A 40 4.08 -10.21 -0.71
CA PHE A 40 5.34 -10.95 -0.56
C PHE A 40 5.79 -11.00 0.91
N PRO A 41 6.27 -12.16 1.39
CA PRO A 41 6.84 -12.25 2.74
C PRO A 41 7.95 -11.23 2.97
N GLY A 42 7.93 -10.56 4.12
CA GLY A 42 8.91 -9.56 4.51
C GLY A 42 8.62 -8.13 4.03
N VAL A 43 7.66 -7.94 3.11
CA VAL A 43 7.21 -6.59 2.73
C VAL A 43 6.28 -6.03 3.81
N VAL A 44 6.48 -4.75 4.17
CA VAL A 44 5.55 -4.02 5.04
C VAL A 44 4.34 -3.64 4.21
N ALA A 45 3.26 -4.38 4.39
CA ALA A 45 2.01 -4.22 3.67
C ALA A 45 1.10 -3.23 4.40
N VAL A 46 0.77 -2.10 3.76
CA VAL A 46 0.04 -0.99 4.39
C VAL A 46 -1.37 -0.86 3.83
N SER A 47 -2.36 -0.93 4.72
CA SER A 47 -3.77 -0.66 4.45
C SER A 47 -4.15 0.79 4.79
N GLY A 48 -5.29 1.25 4.25
CA GLY A 48 -5.76 2.63 4.36
C GLY A 48 -6.87 2.82 5.39
N ILE A 49 -6.71 3.82 6.26
CA ILE A 49 -7.74 4.32 7.17
C ILE A 49 -8.09 5.78 6.87
N ASP A 50 -9.25 6.22 7.33
CA ASP A 50 -9.65 7.63 7.31
C ASP A 50 -9.23 8.38 8.59
N SER A 51 -9.53 9.68 8.64
CA SER A 51 -9.23 10.56 9.78
C SER A 51 -9.98 10.20 11.07
N GLY A 52 -11.01 9.35 10.99
CA GLY A 52 -11.75 8.78 12.11
C GLY A 52 -11.18 7.45 12.60
N ASN A 53 -9.99 7.06 12.12
CA ASN A 53 -9.37 5.75 12.35
C ASN A 53 -10.24 4.57 11.90
N GLN A 54 -11.13 4.77 10.92
CA GLN A 54 -11.92 3.69 10.33
C GLN A 54 -11.23 3.15 9.08
N PHE A 55 -11.33 1.85 8.85
CA PHE A 55 -10.86 1.26 7.61
C PHE A 55 -11.63 1.83 6.43
N TRP A 56 -10.88 2.32 5.43
CA TRP A 56 -11.47 2.76 4.19
C TRP A 56 -12.08 1.56 3.45
N PRO A 57 -13.37 1.56 3.07
CA PRO A 57 -14.02 0.38 2.50
C PRO A 57 -13.36 -0.20 1.24
N SER A 58 -12.68 0.65 0.48
CA SER A 58 -11.93 0.23 -0.72
C SER A 58 -10.53 -0.27 -0.39
N SER A 59 -10.00 -0.04 0.80
CA SER A 59 -8.70 -0.59 1.20
C SER A 59 -8.78 -2.11 1.23
N ALA A 60 -7.91 -2.76 0.46
CA ALA A 60 -7.72 -4.19 0.63
C ALA A 60 -7.16 -4.49 2.04
N SER A 61 -7.38 -5.70 2.51
CA SER A 61 -6.86 -6.19 3.78
C SER A 61 -6.74 -7.72 3.75
N GLY A 62 -5.92 -8.27 4.64
CA GLY A 62 -5.81 -9.72 4.81
C GLY A 62 -4.73 -10.10 5.81
N PRO A 63 -4.47 -11.40 6.02
CA PRO A 63 -3.47 -11.87 6.98
C PRO A 63 -2.03 -11.40 6.70
N HIS A 64 -1.74 -10.93 5.49
CA HIS A 64 -0.44 -10.38 5.10
C HIS A 64 -0.29 -8.89 5.43
N THR A 65 -1.38 -8.18 5.77
CA THR A 65 -1.35 -6.76 6.12
C THR A 65 -0.55 -6.56 7.42
N THR A 66 0.43 -5.65 7.38
CA THR A 66 1.31 -5.37 8.52
C THR A 66 0.73 -4.29 9.43
N LEU A 67 0.26 -3.19 8.84
CA LEU A 67 -0.29 -2.06 9.57
C LEU A 67 -1.31 -1.28 8.72
N ALA A 68 -2.04 -0.38 9.36
CA ALA A 68 -2.94 0.57 8.75
C ALA A 68 -2.41 2.00 8.93
N ALA A 69 -2.55 2.84 7.91
CA ALA A 69 -2.12 4.24 7.94
C ALA A 69 -3.10 5.16 7.17
N PRO A 70 -3.08 6.48 7.38
CA PRO A 70 -3.99 7.41 6.72
C PRO A 70 -3.91 7.31 5.19
N GLY A 71 -5.04 7.01 4.55
CA GLY A 71 -5.11 6.82 3.10
C GLY A 71 -6.31 7.49 2.43
N VAL A 72 -7.09 8.27 3.18
CA VAL A 72 -8.28 8.99 2.68
C VAL A 72 -8.08 10.48 2.91
N ASP A 73 -8.46 11.28 1.91
CA ASP A 73 -8.31 12.74 1.87
C ASP A 73 -6.87 13.21 2.15
N ILE A 74 -5.90 12.51 1.56
CA ILE A 74 -4.48 12.80 1.79
C ILE A 74 -4.02 13.92 0.87
N ARG A 75 -3.61 15.03 1.48
CA ARG A 75 -3.03 16.17 0.78
C ARG A 75 -1.58 15.86 0.35
N SER A 76 -1.31 15.94 -0.95
CA SER A 76 0.03 15.73 -1.52
C SER A 76 0.42 16.83 -2.50
N ALA A 77 1.73 16.92 -2.80
CA ALA A 77 2.25 17.88 -3.77
C ALA A 77 1.81 17.50 -5.19
N ASN A 78 1.40 18.49 -5.98
CA ASN A 78 1.06 18.33 -7.39
C ASN A 78 2.27 18.68 -8.27
N ASP A 79 2.53 17.91 -9.30
CA ASP A 79 3.62 18.10 -10.27
C ASP A 79 3.45 19.36 -11.14
N HIS A 80 2.24 19.91 -11.21
CA HIS A 80 1.94 21.20 -11.86
C HIS A 80 1.90 22.38 -10.87
N GLY A 81 2.38 22.18 -9.64
CA GLY A 81 2.36 23.18 -8.56
C GLY A 81 1.09 23.10 -7.70
N GLY A 82 1.19 23.60 -6.47
CA GLY A 82 0.11 23.52 -5.48
C GLY A 82 -0.04 22.13 -4.87
N TYR A 83 -1.27 21.77 -4.52
CA TYR A 83 -1.59 20.52 -3.81
C TYR A 83 -2.81 19.84 -4.42
N LEU A 84 -2.84 18.52 -4.31
CA LEU A 84 -4.01 17.69 -4.61
C LEU A 84 -4.41 16.88 -3.38
N HIS A 85 -5.65 16.43 -3.35
CA HIS A 85 -6.13 15.44 -2.38
C HIS A 85 -6.45 14.15 -3.11
N GLY A 86 -6.24 13.01 -2.47
CA GLY A 86 -6.59 11.73 -3.03
C GLY A 86 -6.80 10.66 -1.98
N ASP A 87 -7.52 9.63 -2.41
CA ASP A 87 -7.79 8.43 -1.63
C ASP A 87 -7.04 7.25 -2.25
N GLY A 88 -6.47 6.40 -1.41
CA GLY A 88 -5.71 5.27 -1.87
C GLY A 88 -4.81 4.69 -0.80
N THR A 89 -4.66 3.37 -0.80
CA THR A 89 -3.57 2.72 -0.08
C THR A 89 -2.19 3.15 -0.61
N SER A 90 -2.13 3.68 -1.83
CA SER A 90 -0.95 4.38 -2.38
C SER A 90 -0.54 5.60 -1.57
N TYR A 91 -1.47 6.29 -0.93
CA TYR A 91 -1.18 7.42 -0.03
C TYR A 91 -0.87 6.95 1.40
N ALA A 92 -1.38 5.79 1.81
CA ALA A 92 -1.06 5.19 3.11
C ALA A 92 0.34 4.56 3.17
N ALA A 93 0.85 4.03 2.06
CA ALA A 93 2.19 3.43 2.03
C ALA A 93 3.34 4.39 2.41
N PRO A 94 3.35 5.68 1.98
CA PRO A 94 4.41 6.62 2.35
C PRO A 94 4.16 7.46 3.62
N THR A 95 3.02 7.33 4.31
CA THR A 95 2.77 8.06 5.58
C THR A 95 3.58 7.50 6.74
#